data_AF-A0A820YQX6-F1
#
_entry.id   AF-A0A820YQX6-F1
#
_cell.length_a   1.000
_cell.length_b   1.000
_cell.length_c   1.000
_cell.angle_alpha   90.00
_cell.angle_beta   90.00
_cell.angle_gamma   90.00
#
_symmetry.space_group_name_H-M   'P 1'
#
loop_
_entity.id
_entity.type
_entity.pdbx_description
1 polymer ?
#
loop_
_entity_poly.entity_id
_entity_poly.type
_entity_poly.pdbx_seq_one_letter_code
_entity_poly.pdbx_strand_id
1 'polypeptide(L)'
;MALSVDKRYEIVFLSHHPMGLKLDVKAVSKVVNCAKSTVQYWLNRWKESKDLSDLKRTGRPRGTTEKVDQRISDLVSNDNIATTRDIQHVLKRQKLHISQETFRRRLKESGAKFSPSISKPLLAEKHGQKRLQWAQATRDMDWNRVIFSDETTVLPNKGERMEMFSCNGFGRIYCFRENLKADSEAFA
;
A
#
# COMPACT_ATOMS: atom_id res chain seq x y z
N MET A 1 -15.61 30.17 6.12
CA MET A 1 -14.65 29.25 6.76
C MET A 1 -15.43 28.13 7.43
N ALA A 2 -14.94 26.89 7.40
CA ALA A 2 -15.59 25.79 8.11
C ALA A 2 -15.38 25.95 9.62
N LEU A 3 -16.43 25.76 10.42
CA LEU A 3 -16.34 25.81 11.87
C LEU A 3 -15.54 24.59 12.36
N SER A 4 -14.60 24.78 13.30
CA SER A 4 -13.87 23.66 13.93
C SER A 4 -14.85 22.68 14.56
N VAL A 5 -14.49 21.39 14.58
CA VAL A 5 -15.31 20.33 15.18
C VAL A 5 -15.60 20.62 16.65
N ASP A 6 -14.62 21.13 17.41
CA ASP A 6 -14.79 21.49 18.83
C ASP A 6 -15.90 22.52 19.03
N LYS A 7 -15.91 23.56 18.19
CA LYS A 7 -16.95 24.60 18.22
C LYS A 7 -18.33 24.06 17.85
N ARG A 8 -18.42 23.01 17.03
CA ARG A 8 -19.69 22.32 16.73
C ARG A 8 -20.20 21.59 17.97
N TYR A 9 -19.32 20.90 18.69
CA TYR A 9 -19.66 20.25 19.96
C TYR A 9 -20.03 21.27 21.04
N GLU A 10 -19.33 22.40 21.10
CA GLU A 10 -19.66 23.51 22.01
C GLU A 10 -21.08 24.04 21.78
N ILE A 11 -21.49 24.20 20.52
CA ILE A 11 -22.87 24.58 20.15
C ILE A 11 -23.89 23.57 20.71
N VAL A 12 -23.65 22.27 20.52
CA VAL A 12 -24.54 21.22 21.01
C VAL A 12 -24.56 21.18 22.54
N PHE A 13 -23.39 21.33 23.16
CA PHE A 13 -23.24 21.34 24.61
C PHE A 13 -24.04 22.48 25.25
N LEU A 14 -23.88 23.70 24.75
CA LEU A 14 -24.55 24.88 25.30
C LEU A 14 -26.07 24.85 25.12
N SER A 15 -26.58 24.13 24.12
CA SER A 15 -28.00 24.14 23.77
C SER A 15 -28.78 22.92 24.30
N HIS A 16 -28.30 21.70 24.10
CA HIS A 16 -29.08 20.46 24.32
C HIS A 16 -28.51 19.52 25.40
N HIS A 17 -27.26 19.74 25.85
CA HIS A 17 -26.63 18.83 26.82
C HIS A 17 -27.21 19.03 28.23
N PRO A 18 -27.43 17.97 29.03
CA PRO A 18 -28.01 18.08 30.37
C PRO A 18 -27.15 18.89 31.35
N MET A 19 -25.82 18.86 31.19
CA MET A 19 -24.88 19.70 31.96
C MET A 19 -24.63 21.08 31.33
N GLY A 20 -25.28 21.39 30.21
CA GLY A 20 -25.14 22.67 29.52
C GLY A 20 -26.12 23.73 30.03
N LEU A 21 -25.83 24.99 29.73
CA LEU A 21 -26.64 26.14 30.17
C LEU A 21 -28.02 26.26 29.47
N LYS A 22 -28.37 25.33 28.55
CA LYS A 22 -29.62 25.33 27.76
C LYS A 22 -29.97 26.68 27.15
N LEU A 23 -28.98 27.29 26.51
CA LEU A 23 -29.06 28.62 25.94
C LEU A 23 -29.88 28.64 24.64
N ASP A 24 -30.55 29.77 24.40
CA ASP A 24 -31.19 30.06 23.11
C ASP A 24 -30.15 30.23 21.99
N VAL A 25 -30.57 29.97 20.74
CA VAL A 25 -29.75 30.06 19.52
C VAL A 25 -29.04 31.41 19.42
N LYS A 26 -29.70 32.51 19.82
CA LYS A 26 -29.10 33.85 19.80
C LYS A 26 -27.97 34.01 20.82
N ALA A 27 -28.09 33.39 21.99
CA ALA A 27 -27.06 33.43 23.02
C ALA A 27 -25.87 32.55 22.63
N VAL A 28 -26.11 31.33 22.12
CA VAL A 28 -25.07 30.43 21.62
C VAL A 28 -24.27 31.08 20.48
N SER A 29 -24.96 31.75 19.54
CA SER A 29 -24.32 32.48 18.44
C SER A 29 -23.34 33.55 18.93
N LYS A 30 -23.67 34.25 20.02
CA LYS A 30 -22.77 35.25 20.63
C LYS A 30 -21.57 34.62 21.33
N VAL A 31 -21.79 33.54 22.10
CA VAL A 31 -20.72 32.85 22.85
C VAL A 31 -19.69 32.23 21.89
N VAL A 32 -20.17 31.46 20.91
CA VAL A 32 -19.29 30.74 19.95
C VAL A 32 -18.75 31.67 18.84
N ASN A 33 -19.27 32.90 18.77
CA ASN A 33 -18.98 33.91 17.75
C ASN A 33 -19.17 33.38 16.33
N CYS A 34 -20.38 32.90 16.02
CA CYS A 34 -20.75 32.37 14.71
C CYS A 34 -22.16 32.80 14.30
N ALA A 35 -22.48 32.73 13.01
CA ALA A 35 -23.78 33.13 12.49
C ALA A 35 -24.91 32.22 13.03
N LYS A 36 -26.08 32.80 13.32
CA LYS A 36 -27.25 32.06 13.82
C LYS A 36 -27.66 30.90 12.91
N SER A 37 -27.55 31.08 11.59
CA SER A 37 -27.81 30.04 10.59
C SER A 37 -26.87 28.84 10.74
N THR A 38 -25.61 29.06 11.12
CA THR A 38 -24.64 28.00 11.39
C THR A 38 -24.98 27.23 12.65
N VAL A 39 -25.38 27.93 13.72
CA VAL A 39 -25.87 27.28 14.96
C VAL A 39 -27.08 26.40 14.65
N GLN A 40 -28.09 26.94 13.97
CA GLN A 40 -29.29 26.19 13.62
C GLN A 40 -28.98 24.97 12.74
N TYR A 41 -28.10 25.13 11.76
CA TYR A 41 -27.66 24.03 10.89
C TYR A 41 -27.08 22.87 11.70
N TRP A 42 -26.14 23.16 12.61
CA TRP A 42 -25.50 22.11 13.42
C TRP A 42 -26.45 21.48 14.45
N LEU A 43 -27.38 22.25 15.02
CA LEU A 43 -28.41 21.71 15.91
C LEU A 43 -29.38 20.79 15.16
N ASN A 44 -29.79 21.15 13.95
CA ASN A 44 -30.64 20.29 13.11
C ASN A 44 -29.88 19.00 12.73
N ARG A 45 -28.62 19.13 12.32
CA ARG A 45 -27.75 17.98 12.02
C ARG A 45 -27.60 17.04 13.22
N TRP A 46 -27.44 17.59 14.42
CA TRP A 46 -27.35 16.81 15.66
C TRP A 46 -28.62 16.02 15.94
N LYS A 47 -29.80 16.59 15.66
CA LYS A 47 -31.08 15.88 15.81
C LYS A 47 -31.22 14.72 14.84
N GLU A 48 -30.68 14.84 13.63
CA GLU A 48 -30.77 13.81 12.59
C GLU A 48 -29.79 12.65 12.78
N SER A 49 -28.48 12.92 12.88
CA SER A 49 -27.46 11.86 12.87
C SER A 49 -26.60 11.77 14.12
N LYS A 50 -26.72 12.71 15.07
CA LYS A 50 -25.84 12.87 16.26
C LYS A 50 -24.34 12.87 15.93
N ASP A 51 -23.99 13.13 14.67
CA ASP A 51 -22.61 13.21 14.20
C ASP A 51 -22.37 14.61 13.62
N LEU A 52 -21.30 15.25 14.11
CA LEU A 52 -20.88 16.59 13.73
C LEU A 52 -19.62 16.56 12.85
N SER A 53 -19.18 15.37 12.44
CA SER A 53 -18.10 15.18 11.48
C SER A 53 -18.50 15.66 10.08
N ASP A 54 -17.51 16.10 9.31
CA ASP A 54 -17.75 16.47 7.92
C ASP A 54 -17.95 15.20 7.07
N LEU A 55 -19.07 15.14 6.34
CA LEU A 55 -19.29 14.05 5.41
C LEU A 55 -18.27 14.12 4.28
N LYS A 56 -17.87 12.93 3.81
CA LYS A 56 -17.02 12.81 2.63
C LYS A 56 -17.72 13.51 1.47
N ARG A 57 -17.07 14.54 0.93
CA ARG A 57 -17.54 15.23 -0.26
C ARG A 57 -17.57 14.23 -1.43
N THR A 58 -18.61 14.31 -2.25
CA THR A 58 -18.81 13.43 -3.43
C THR A 58 -17.68 13.53 -4.45
N GLY A 59 -16.98 14.67 -4.49
CA GLY A 59 -15.86 14.88 -5.41
C GLY A 59 -16.29 14.93 -6.87
N ARG A 60 -15.32 14.95 -7.78
CA ARG A 60 -15.58 14.93 -9.23
C ARG A 60 -16.06 13.53 -9.65
N PRO A 61 -17.13 13.41 -10.45
CA PRO A 61 -17.56 12.11 -10.96
C PRO A 61 -16.45 11.45 -11.80
N ARG A 62 -16.44 10.11 -11.76
CA ARG A 62 -15.49 9.29 -12.50
C ARG A 62 -15.82 9.30 -13.99
N GLY A 63 -14.78 9.32 -14.83
CA GLY A 63 -14.92 9.15 -16.29
C GLY A 63 -14.93 7.69 -16.76
N THR A 64 -14.75 6.71 -15.85
CA THR A 64 -14.83 5.28 -16.17
C THR A 64 -16.01 4.65 -15.43
N THR A 65 -16.60 3.64 -16.05
CA THR A 65 -17.67 2.80 -15.49
C THR A 65 -17.10 1.59 -14.77
N GLU A 66 -17.86 1.01 -13.85
CA GLU A 66 -17.45 -0.16 -13.07
C GLU A 66 -17.10 -1.37 -13.97
N LYS A 67 -17.83 -1.58 -15.06
CA LYS A 67 -17.53 -2.62 -16.07
C LYS A 67 -16.15 -2.46 -16.70
N VAL A 68 -15.73 -1.21 -16.94
CA VAL A 68 -14.41 -0.91 -17.50
C VAL A 68 -13.33 -1.17 -16.46
N ASP A 69 -13.57 -0.79 -15.21
CA ASP A 69 -12.64 -1.01 -14.10
C ASP A 69 -12.45 -2.53 -13.84
N GLN A 70 -13.52 -3.34 -13.91
CA GLN A 70 -13.45 -4.80 -13.85
C GLN A 70 -12.62 -5.37 -15.00
N ARG A 71 -12.87 -4.90 -16.23
CA ARG A 71 -12.12 -5.37 -17.40
C ARG A 71 -10.62 -5.08 -17.29
N ILE A 72 -10.26 -3.93 -16.73
CA ILE A 72 -8.86 -3.57 -16.43
C ILE A 72 -8.24 -4.59 -15.46
N SER A 73 -8.97 -4.96 -14.41
CA SER A 73 -8.53 -5.95 -13.43
C SER A 73 -8.35 -7.33 -14.04
N ASP A 74 -9.27 -7.76 -14.91
CA ASP A 74 -9.20 -9.05 -15.59
C ASP A 74 -7.98 -9.14 -16.52
N LEU A 75 -7.70 -8.07 -17.28
CA LEU A 75 -6.56 -8.03 -18.19
C LEU A 75 -5.23 -8.18 -17.43
N VAL A 76 -5.09 -7.51 -16.29
CA VAL A 76 -3.88 -7.64 -15.46
C VAL A 76 -3.79 -9.02 -14.82
N SER A 77 -4.90 -9.59 -14.36
CA SER A 77 -4.90 -10.91 -13.72
C SER A 77 -4.53 -12.03 -14.68
N ASN A 78 -4.92 -11.92 -15.95
CA ASN A 78 -4.56 -12.88 -16.99
C ASN A 78 -3.10 -12.73 -17.43
N ASP A 79 -2.60 -11.50 -17.61
CA ASP A 79 -1.26 -11.21 -18.11
C ASP A 79 -0.42 -10.40 -17.10
N ASN A 80 0.06 -11.06 -16.05
CA ASN A 80 0.84 -10.43 -14.96
C ASN A 80 2.20 -9.83 -15.40
N ILE A 81 2.62 -10.05 -16.65
CA ILE A 81 3.91 -9.59 -17.21
C ILE A 81 3.70 -8.39 -18.17
N ALA A 82 2.48 -8.09 -18.59
CA ALA A 82 2.21 -7.06 -19.58
C ALA A 82 2.47 -5.64 -19.03
N THR A 83 3.09 -4.79 -19.84
CA THR A 83 3.33 -3.39 -19.47
C THR A 83 2.03 -2.59 -19.55
N THR A 84 1.94 -1.49 -18.80
CA THR A 84 0.82 -0.53 -18.92
C THR A 84 0.55 -0.09 -20.37
N ARG A 85 1.60 0.02 -21.19
CA ARG A 85 1.48 0.37 -22.62
C ARG A 85 0.78 -0.73 -23.41
N ASP A 86 1.19 -1.98 -23.21
CA ASP A 86 0.63 -3.13 -23.92
C ASP A 86 -0.86 -3.27 -23.61
N ILE A 87 -1.23 -3.17 -22.34
CA ILE A 87 -2.63 -3.23 -21.91
C ILE A 87 -3.41 -2.03 -22.46
N GLN A 88 -2.80 -0.84 -22.53
CA GLN A 88 -3.44 0.31 -23.17
C GLN A 88 -3.70 0.07 -24.67
N HIS A 89 -2.79 -0.60 -25.38
CA HIS A 89 -3.03 -0.98 -26.78
C HIS A 89 -4.19 -1.97 -26.91
N VAL A 90 -4.30 -2.95 -26.00
CA VAL A 90 -5.43 -3.88 -25.95
C VAL A 90 -6.74 -3.14 -25.71
N LEU A 91 -6.78 -2.20 -24.75
CA LEU A 91 -7.95 -1.39 -24.46
C LEU A 91 -8.35 -0.47 -25.63
N LYS A 92 -7.37 0.13 -26.32
CA LYS A 92 -7.61 0.92 -27.54
C LYS A 92 -8.23 0.08 -28.65
N ARG A 93 -7.76 -1.16 -28.87
CA ARG A 93 -8.38 -2.10 -29.83
C ARG A 93 -9.83 -2.42 -29.48
N GLN A 94 -10.15 -2.41 -28.19
CA GLN A 94 -11.51 -2.61 -27.66
C GLN A 94 -12.34 -1.31 -27.61
N LYS A 95 -11.89 -0.23 -28.27
CA LYS A 95 -12.56 1.09 -28.30
C LYS A 95 -12.69 1.77 -26.93
N LEU A 96 -11.87 1.38 -25.95
CA LEU A 96 -11.79 2.02 -24.64
C LEU A 96 -10.58 2.98 -24.62
N HIS A 97 -10.86 4.26 -24.81
CA HIS A 97 -9.84 5.31 -24.82
C HIS A 97 -9.55 5.81 -23.40
N ILE A 98 -8.64 5.13 -22.71
CA ILE A 98 -8.24 5.46 -21.34
C ILE A 98 -6.79 5.94 -21.33
N SER A 99 -6.49 7.02 -20.59
CA SER A 99 -5.12 7.47 -20.38
C SER A 99 -4.34 6.51 -19.47
N GLN A 100 -3.02 6.48 -19.57
CA GLN A 100 -2.19 5.60 -18.73
C GLN A 100 -2.35 5.93 -17.25
N GLU A 101 -2.51 7.22 -16.92
CA GLU A 101 -2.70 7.73 -15.57
C GLU A 101 -4.02 7.24 -14.99
N THR A 102 -5.08 7.27 -15.79
CA THR A 102 -6.39 6.74 -15.37
C THR A 102 -6.28 5.24 -15.12
N PHE A 103 -5.63 4.51 -16.02
CA PHE A 103 -5.40 3.07 -15.86
C PHE A 103 -4.62 2.74 -14.58
N ARG A 104 -3.48 3.40 -14.33
CA ARG A 104 -2.68 3.22 -13.11
C ARG A 104 -3.49 3.52 -11.85
N ARG A 105 -4.31 4.58 -11.86
CA ARG A 105 -5.21 4.90 -10.76
C ARG A 105 -6.20 3.78 -10.49
N ARG A 106 -6.79 3.18 -11.54
CA ARG A 106 -7.72 2.04 -11.40
C ARG A 106 -7.05 0.80 -10.83
N LEU A 107 -5.85 0.48 -11.30
CA LEU A 107 -5.10 -0.64 -10.73
C LEU A 107 -4.75 -0.43 -9.25
N LYS A 108 -4.41 0.79 -8.86
CA LYS A 108 -4.16 1.10 -7.46
C LYS A 108 -5.44 0.99 -6.63
N GLU A 109 -6.57 1.47 -7.14
CA GLU A 109 -7.89 1.34 -6.50
C GLU A 109 -8.33 -0.12 -6.35
N SER A 110 -7.99 -1.00 -7.30
CA SER A 110 -8.27 -2.45 -7.21
C SER A 110 -7.32 -3.21 -6.27
N GLY A 111 -6.31 -2.54 -5.71
CA GLY A 111 -5.35 -3.14 -4.78
C GLY A 111 -4.17 -3.83 -5.46
N ALA A 112 -4.02 -3.69 -6.79
CA ALA A 112 -2.88 -4.25 -7.50
C ALA A 112 -1.57 -3.57 -7.05
N LYS A 113 -0.56 -4.39 -6.77
CA LYS A 113 0.78 -3.95 -6.40
C LYS A 113 1.77 -4.35 -7.47
N PHE A 114 2.64 -3.42 -7.84
CA PHE A 114 3.78 -3.73 -8.69
C PHE A 114 4.82 -4.51 -7.88
N SER A 115 5.28 -5.63 -8.42
CA SER A 115 6.41 -6.38 -7.89
C SER A 115 7.43 -6.60 -9.00
N PRO A 116 8.72 -6.34 -8.77
CA PRO A 116 9.74 -6.67 -9.75
C PRO A 116 9.78 -8.18 -10.00
N SER A 117 10.07 -8.57 -11.23
CA SER A 117 10.35 -9.96 -11.57
C SER A 117 11.70 -10.37 -10.98
N ILE A 118 11.73 -11.51 -10.28
CA ILE A 118 12.96 -12.07 -9.73
C ILE A 118 13.63 -12.87 -10.84
N SER A 119 14.89 -12.52 -11.17
CA SER A 119 15.70 -13.29 -12.11
C SER A 119 16.02 -14.66 -11.50
N LYS A 120 15.58 -15.73 -12.17
CA LYS A 120 15.82 -17.12 -11.77
C LYS A 120 16.39 -17.87 -12.98
N PRO A 121 17.34 -18.79 -12.78
CA PRO A 121 17.77 -19.66 -13.86
C PRO A 121 16.57 -20.48 -14.36
N LEU A 122 16.48 -20.67 -15.67
CA LEU A 122 15.42 -21.48 -16.26
C LEU A 122 15.64 -22.95 -15.88
N LEU A 123 14.70 -23.53 -15.14
CA LEU A 123 14.71 -24.96 -14.84
C LEU A 123 14.08 -25.72 -16.00
N ALA A 124 14.83 -26.66 -16.59
CA ALA A 124 14.22 -27.68 -17.43
C ALA A 124 13.32 -28.59 -16.59
N GLU A 125 12.29 -29.17 -17.21
CA GLU A 125 11.29 -30.01 -16.56
C GLU A 125 11.92 -31.18 -15.76
N LYS A 126 12.93 -31.84 -16.36
CA LYS A 126 13.72 -32.90 -15.71
C LYS A 126 14.36 -32.47 -14.37
N HIS A 127 14.78 -31.21 -14.26
CA HIS A 127 15.38 -30.68 -13.02
C HIS A 127 14.29 -30.40 -11.98
N GLY A 128 13.13 -29.91 -12.41
CA GLY A 128 11.96 -29.71 -11.56
C GLY A 128 11.50 -31.02 -10.90
N GLN A 129 11.35 -32.09 -11.68
CA GLN A 129 10.95 -33.41 -11.19
C GLN A 129 11.95 -33.96 -10.15
N LYS A 130 13.25 -33.93 -10.46
CA LYS A 130 14.30 -34.39 -9.53
C LYS A 130 14.32 -33.59 -8.23
N ARG A 131 14.19 -32.26 -8.30
CA ARG A 131 14.12 -31.40 -7.12
C ARG A 131 12.89 -31.69 -6.27
N LEU A 132 11.73 -31.93 -6.90
CA LEU A 132 10.49 -32.27 -6.19
C LEU A 132 10.61 -33.62 -5.48
N GLN A 133 11.12 -34.64 -6.16
CA GLN A 133 11.35 -35.97 -5.56
C GLN A 133 12.32 -35.88 -4.37
N TRP A 134 13.42 -35.15 -4.53
CA TRP A 134 14.38 -34.93 -3.44
C TRP A 134 13.73 -34.20 -2.26
N ALA A 135 12.96 -33.14 -2.51
CA ALA A 135 12.28 -32.38 -1.46
C ALA A 135 11.25 -33.23 -0.71
N GLN A 136 10.53 -34.11 -1.41
CA GLN A 136 9.60 -35.05 -0.79
C GLN A 136 10.33 -36.09 0.07
N ALA A 137 11.41 -36.68 -0.45
CA ALA A 137 12.19 -37.70 0.26
C ALA A 137 12.93 -37.13 1.49
N THR A 138 13.29 -35.84 1.46
CA THR A 138 14.09 -35.19 2.51
C THR A 138 13.23 -34.36 3.47
N ARG A 139 11.89 -34.43 3.36
CA ARG A 139 10.95 -33.63 4.15
C ARG A 139 11.12 -33.85 5.66
N ASP A 140 11.33 -35.09 6.07
CA ASP A 140 11.39 -35.52 7.47
C ASP A 140 12.83 -35.78 7.95
N MET A 141 13.83 -35.28 7.22
CA MET A 141 15.25 -35.47 7.57
C MET A 141 15.66 -34.56 8.74
N ASP A 142 16.48 -35.08 9.66
CA ASP A 142 17.08 -34.29 10.74
C ASP A 142 18.30 -33.49 10.21
N TRP A 143 18.05 -32.22 9.88
CA TRP A 143 19.05 -31.30 9.34
C TRP A 143 20.20 -30.98 10.31
N ASN A 144 20.07 -31.26 11.60
CA ASN A 144 21.15 -31.00 12.57
C ASN A 144 22.38 -31.90 12.35
N ARG A 145 22.23 -32.98 11.58
CA ARG A 145 23.31 -33.93 11.27
C ARG A 145 23.93 -33.72 9.89
N VAL A 146 23.47 -32.70 9.14
CA VAL A 146 23.88 -32.45 7.76
C VAL A 146 24.78 -31.21 7.71
N ILE A 147 25.95 -31.36 7.09
CA ILE A 147 26.86 -30.24 6.80
C ILE A 147 26.81 -29.99 5.29
N PHE A 148 26.55 -28.74 4.90
CA PHE A 148 26.57 -28.33 3.51
C PHE A 148 27.89 -27.63 3.18
N SER A 149 28.43 -27.93 2.00
CA SER A 149 29.58 -27.23 1.41
C SER A 149 29.22 -26.82 -0.02
N ASP A 150 29.58 -25.59 -0.40
CA ASP A 150 29.45 -25.07 -1.76
C ASP A 150 30.66 -24.18 -2.07
N GLU A 151 31.00 -24.05 -3.35
CA GLU A 151 32.11 -23.23 -3.81
C GLU A 151 31.60 -21.92 -4.39
N THR A 152 32.28 -20.81 -4.10
CA THR A 152 31.93 -19.50 -4.67
C THR A 152 33.16 -18.79 -5.20
N THR A 153 33.01 -18.10 -6.33
CA THR A 153 34.10 -17.33 -6.93
C THR A 153 34.15 -15.94 -6.29
N VAL A 154 35.27 -15.65 -5.62
CA VAL A 154 35.54 -14.33 -5.03
C VAL A 154 36.33 -13.47 -6.02
N LEU A 155 35.80 -12.29 -6.37
CA LEU A 155 36.47 -11.34 -7.24
C LEU A 155 37.03 -10.16 -6.41
N PRO A 156 38.34 -9.86 -6.48
CA PRO A 156 39.01 -8.97 -5.52
C PRO A 156 38.78 -7.45 -5.64
N ASN A 157 37.92 -6.94 -6.54
CA ASN A 157 37.83 -5.48 -6.80
C ASN A 157 36.44 -4.96 -7.23
N LYS A 158 35.39 -5.25 -6.45
CA LYS A 158 34.05 -4.67 -6.67
C LYS A 158 33.50 -3.96 -5.43
N GLY A 159 34.28 -3.16 -4.69
CA GLY A 159 33.79 -2.24 -3.65
C GLY A 159 33.03 -2.85 -2.45
N GLU A 160 32.70 -4.14 -2.50
CA GLU A 160 32.07 -4.91 -1.43
C GLU A 160 33.19 -5.46 -0.54
N ARG A 161 33.36 -4.85 0.64
CA ARG A 161 34.28 -5.33 1.66
C ARG A 161 33.79 -6.69 2.13
N MET A 162 34.47 -7.77 1.74
CA MET A 162 34.22 -9.10 2.30
C MET A 162 35.06 -9.28 3.57
N GLU A 163 34.40 -9.31 4.72
CA GLU A 163 35.02 -9.73 5.98
C GLU A 163 35.06 -11.26 6.03
N MET A 164 36.26 -11.82 5.85
CA MET A 164 36.49 -13.26 6.03
C MET A 164 36.90 -13.52 7.48
N PHE A 165 36.01 -14.06 8.29
CA PHE A 165 36.34 -14.53 9.64
C PHE A 165 36.73 -16.01 9.60
N SER A 166 38.00 -16.28 9.88
CA SER A 166 38.50 -17.64 10.15
C SER A 166 38.18 -18.01 11.60
N CYS A 167 37.32 -19.00 11.80
CA CYS A 167 37.12 -19.60 13.12
C CYS A 167 38.07 -20.79 13.30
N ASN A 168 39.13 -20.61 14.09
CA ASN A 168 39.69 -21.73 14.83
C ASN A 168 38.69 -22.12 15.92
N GLY A 169 37.87 -23.15 15.64
CA GLY A 169 37.09 -23.89 16.64
C GLY A 169 35.57 -23.64 16.60
N PHE A 170 34.83 -24.69 16.25
CA PHE A 170 33.39 -24.91 16.51
C PHE A 170 32.36 -23.98 15.81
N GLY A 171 32.42 -24.01 14.47
CA GLY A 171 31.29 -24.23 13.54
C GLY A 171 29.86 -23.75 13.88
N ARG A 172 29.59 -22.46 13.64
CA ARG A 172 28.40 -22.00 12.87
C ARG A 172 28.82 -20.84 11.98
N ILE A 173 28.77 -21.02 10.66
CA ILE A 173 29.03 -19.96 9.69
C ILE A 173 27.69 -19.30 9.35
N TYR A 174 27.54 -18.02 9.67
CA TYR A 174 26.43 -17.19 9.20
C TYR A 174 26.96 -16.26 8.12
N CYS A 175 26.49 -16.41 6.88
CA CYS A 175 26.65 -15.39 5.85
C CYS A 175 25.50 -14.39 5.99
N PHE A 176 25.73 -13.28 6.70
CA PHE A 176 24.79 -12.15 6.71
C PHE A 176 25.08 -11.26 5.50
N ARG A 177 24.06 -11.10 4.65
CA ARG A 177 24.05 -10.12 3.55
C ARG A 177 23.47 -8.81 4.11
N GLU A 178 24.31 -7.97 4.71
CA GLU A 178 23.90 -6.60 5.01
C GLU A 178 23.92 -5.78 3.72
N ASN A 179 22.73 -5.52 3.17
CA ASN A 179 22.54 -4.50 2.14
C ASN A 179 22.73 -3.12 2.78
N LEU A 180 23.97 -2.65 2.88
CA LEU A 180 24.24 -1.24 3.10
C LEU A 180 24.04 -0.51 1.77
N LYS A 181 23.01 0.35 1.74
CA LYS A 181 22.72 1.27 0.65
C LYS A 181 23.96 2.11 0.38
N ALA A 182 24.43 2.12 -0.87
CA ALA A 182 25.36 3.14 -1.33
C ALA A 182 24.59 4.46 -1.39
N ASP A 183 24.68 5.23 -0.32
CA ASP A 183 24.39 6.65 -0.38
C ASP A 183 25.45 7.32 -1.27
N SER A 184 24.89 8.16 -2.12
CA SER A 184 25.44 9.17 -3.01
C SER A 184 26.69 9.92 -2.53
N GLU A 185 27.40 10.46 -3.55
CA GLU A 185 28.21 11.69 -3.56
C GLU A 185 29.75 11.58 -3.52
N ALA A 186 30.33 12.01 -4.65
CA ALA A 186 31.42 12.96 -4.81
C ALA A 186 32.73 12.75 -4.04
N PHE A 187 33.84 12.59 -4.77
CA PHE A 187 34.75 13.70 -5.07
C PHE A 187 35.89 13.25 -6.01
N ALA A 188 36.20 14.13 -6.97
CA ALA A 188 37.40 14.26 -7.82
C ALA A 188 37.76 13.11 -8.77
#